data_AF-A0A7V4EHW7-F1
#
_entry.id   AF-A0A7V4EHW7-F1
#
_cell.length_a   1.000
_cell.length_b   1.000
_cell.length_c   1.000
_cell.angle_alpha   90.00
_cell.angle_beta   90.00
_cell.angle_gamma   90.00
#
_symmetry.space_group_name_H-M   'P 1'
#
loop_
_entity.id
_entity.type
_entity.pdbx_description
1 polymer ?
#
loop_
_entity_poly.entity_id
_entity_poly.type
_entity_poly.pdbx_seq_one_letter_code
_entity_poly.pdbx_strand_id
1 'polypeptide(L)'
;MELLRPEATVLSLGDRVLSFDREGRPYHYFRQGLTYKRALDGTLHLRYREGERRRRRLVEAEALEVYREILDIAEAHLKDSGRREEVLRWTPEALSDPTPYRRAYTWPVSILPPDAYLSVVLQATTGCTWNRCAFCSFYQDRPFQKRSPGAFREHVERVLELLGRGRLLRRGVFLGDGNALALGEPLLPLLEEVRQTFPGEPILGFLDLFTGLKKKVSWWLRLWELGLRRVYIGLETGHAPLLALLNKPGHPREALSLVRSLKEAGLSLGVILMVGAGGVAYAEAHRRESLALMAELPLGKEDVIYLSP
;
A
#
# COMPACT_ATOMS: atom_id res chain seq x y z
N MET A 1 3.61 -27.76 -13.74
CA MET A 1 3.84 -26.72 -14.76
C MET A 1 4.71 -25.63 -14.15
N GLU A 2 5.80 -25.31 -14.82
CA GLU A 2 6.70 -24.21 -14.45
C GLU A 2 6.45 -23.05 -15.42
N LEU A 3 6.25 -21.84 -14.87
CA LEU A 3 6.01 -20.63 -15.64
C LEU A 3 7.04 -19.57 -15.23
N LEU A 4 7.95 -19.28 -16.16
CA LEU A 4 9.02 -18.31 -15.99
C LEU A 4 8.56 -16.96 -16.53
N ARG A 5 8.28 -16.02 -15.63
CA ARG A 5 7.95 -14.65 -15.99
C ARG A 5 9.18 -13.75 -15.86
N PRO A 6 9.25 -12.62 -16.60
CA PRO A 6 10.31 -11.63 -16.41
C PRO A 6 10.46 -11.18 -14.95
N GLU A 7 9.34 -11.05 -14.23
CA GLU A 7 9.27 -10.55 -12.87
C GLU A 7 9.12 -11.64 -11.78
N ALA A 8 8.86 -12.89 -12.15
CA ALA A 8 8.52 -13.94 -11.18
C ALA A 8 8.85 -15.35 -11.69
N THR A 9 8.89 -16.30 -10.76
CA THR A 9 8.83 -17.73 -11.06
C THR A 9 7.56 -18.29 -10.45
N VAL A 10 6.75 -19.04 -11.21
CA VAL A 10 5.56 -19.71 -10.69
C VAL A 10 5.65 -21.21 -10.96
N LEU A 11 5.47 -21.99 -9.91
CA LEU A 11 5.47 -23.45 -9.94
C LEU A 11 4.08 -23.96 -9.54
N SER A 12 3.39 -24.63 -10.46
CA SER A 12 2.07 -25.22 -10.24
C SER A 12 2.16 -26.75 -10.27
N LEU A 13 1.73 -27.40 -9.20
CA LEU A 13 1.81 -28.85 -8.97
C LEU A 13 0.45 -29.36 -8.49
N GLY A 14 -0.56 -29.30 -9.36
CA GLY A 14 -1.92 -29.75 -9.02
C GLY A 14 -2.58 -28.86 -7.96
N ASP A 15 -2.70 -29.37 -6.74
CA ASP A 15 -3.30 -28.67 -5.59
C ASP A 15 -2.34 -27.69 -4.89
N ARG A 16 -1.13 -27.52 -5.44
CA ARG A 16 -0.09 -26.62 -4.94
C ARG A 16 0.32 -25.58 -5.97
N VAL A 17 0.46 -24.32 -5.55
CA VAL A 17 1.00 -23.23 -6.38
C VAL A 17 1.96 -22.37 -5.57
N LEU A 18 3.21 -22.31 -6.00
CA LEU A 18 4.27 -21.51 -5.39
C LEU A 18 4.65 -20.36 -6.33
N SER A 19 4.85 -19.17 -5.78
CA SER A 19 5.34 -18.02 -6.53
C SER A 19 6.51 -17.37 -5.82
N PHE A 20 7.58 -17.14 -6.58
CA PHE A 20 8.83 -16.54 -6.14
C PHE A 20 9.10 -15.25 -6.90
N ASP A 21 9.70 -14.27 -6.24
CA ASP A 21 10.22 -13.07 -6.89
C ASP A 21 11.56 -13.34 -7.60
N ARG A 22 12.14 -12.33 -8.25
CA ARG A 22 13.46 -12.47 -8.92
C ARG A 22 14.65 -12.48 -7.95
N GLU A 23 14.42 -12.32 -6.65
CA GLU A 23 15.41 -12.67 -5.63
C GLU A 23 15.25 -14.12 -5.16
N GLY A 24 14.31 -14.89 -5.72
CA GLY A 24 14.03 -16.28 -5.30
C GLY A 24 13.25 -16.39 -3.99
N ARG A 25 12.73 -15.29 -3.44
CA ARG A 25 11.95 -15.33 -2.20
C ARG A 25 10.51 -15.70 -2.51
N PRO A 26 9.90 -16.66 -1.78
CA PRO A 26 8.49 -16.97 -1.95
C PRO A 26 7.64 -15.79 -1.46
N TYR A 27 6.66 -15.36 -2.26
CA TYR A 27 5.67 -14.35 -1.82
C TYR A 27 4.26 -14.92 -1.73
N HIS A 28 4.04 -16.10 -2.31
CA HIS A 28 2.75 -16.78 -2.29
C HIS A 28 2.96 -18.29 -2.34
N TYR A 29 2.27 -19.02 -1.47
CA TYR A 29 2.14 -20.47 -1.54
C TYR A 29 0.69 -20.86 -1.29
N PHE A 30 0.08 -21.57 -2.23
CA PHE A 30 -1.23 -22.21 -2.08
C PHE A 30 -1.05 -23.71 -1.95
N ARG A 31 -1.75 -24.33 -0.99
CA ARG A 31 -1.84 -25.78 -0.81
C ARG A 31 -3.20 -26.14 -0.23
N GLN A 32 -3.99 -26.96 -0.93
CA GLN A 32 -5.20 -27.59 -0.38
C GLN A 32 -6.20 -26.59 0.26
N GLY A 33 -6.46 -25.48 -0.42
CA GLY A 33 -7.38 -24.44 0.09
C GLY A 33 -6.75 -23.46 1.11
N LEU A 34 -5.51 -23.71 1.53
CA LEU A 34 -4.73 -22.82 2.38
C LEU A 34 -3.86 -21.90 1.51
N THR A 35 -3.84 -20.61 1.82
CA THR A 35 -2.99 -19.63 1.15
C THR A 35 -2.04 -18.98 2.17
N TYR A 36 -0.75 -19.18 1.97
CA TYR A 36 0.33 -18.56 2.71
C TYR A 36 0.87 -17.36 1.93
N LYS A 37 0.92 -16.19 2.56
CA LYS A 37 1.50 -14.97 1.97
C LYS A 37 2.64 -14.48 2.85
N ARG A 38 3.84 -14.37 2.27
CA ARG A 38 5.01 -13.79 2.92
C ARG A 38 4.95 -12.27 2.80
N ALA A 39 5.12 -11.58 3.92
CA ALA A 39 5.30 -10.14 3.96
C ALA A 39 6.80 -9.77 3.77
N LEU A 40 7.08 -8.49 3.53
CA LEU A 40 8.45 -8.03 3.31
C LEU A 40 9.35 -8.17 4.54
N ASP A 41 8.77 -8.21 5.75
CA ASP A 41 9.45 -8.44 7.02
C ASP A 41 9.71 -9.93 7.33
N GLY A 42 9.45 -10.81 6.37
CA GLY A 42 9.62 -12.26 6.52
C GLY A 42 8.45 -12.98 7.19
N THR A 43 7.45 -12.25 7.70
CA THR A 43 6.31 -12.88 8.37
C THR A 43 5.41 -13.62 7.39
N LEU A 44 4.95 -14.81 7.79
CA LEU A 44 4.07 -15.63 6.97
C LEU A 44 2.63 -15.56 7.48
N HIS A 45 1.70 -15.26 6.58
CA HIS A 45 0.27 -15.10 6.89
C HIS A 45 -0.53 -16.20 6.21
N LEU A 46 -1.20 -17.01 7.02
CA LEU A 46 -2.14 -18.03 6.55
C LEU A 46 -3.52 -17.42 6.34
N ARG A 47 -4.14 -17.74 5.20
CA ARG A 47 -5.51 -17.38 4.82
C ARG A 47 -6.25 -18.62 4.37
N TYR A 48 -7.48 -18.78 4.86
CA TYR A 48 -8.32 -19.96 4.58
C TYR A 48 -9.80 -19.60 4.74
N ARG A 49 -10.69 -20.53 4.41
CA ARG A 49 -12.15 -20.38 4.59
C ARG A 49 -12.70 -21.46 5.50
N GLU A 50 -13.45 -21.04 6.51
CA GLU A 50 -14.26 -21.88 7.40
C GLU A 50 -15.61 -21.17 7.62
N GLY A 51 -16.52 -21.33 6.66
CA GLY A 51 -17.71 -20.48 6.51
C GLY A 51 -17.37 -19.08 6.02
N GLU A 52 -16.51 -18.37 6.76
CA GLU A 52 -16.00 -17.04 6.47
C GLU A 52 -14.51 -17.04 6.13
N ARG A 53 -14.01 -15.93 5.58
CA ARG A 53 -12.57 -15.75 5.33
C ARG A 53 -11.84 -15.54 6.66
N ARG A 54 -10.90 -16.43 6.97
CA ARG A 54 -10.00 -16.33 8.12
C ARG A 54 -8.60 -15.94 7.68
N ARG A 55 -7.89 -15.21 8.55
CA ARG A 55 -6.47 -14.88 8.39
C ARG A 55 -5.79 -14.94 9.76
N ARG A 56 -4.59 -15.50 9.81
CA ARG A 56 -3.69 -15.38 10.97
C ARG A 56 -2.24 -15.27 10.53
N ARG A 57 -1.43 -14.61 11.35
CA ARG A 57 0.04 -14.67 11.26
C ARG A 57 0.48 -16.00 11.87
N LEU A 58 1.36 -16.73 11.19
CA LEU A 58 1.97 -17.93 11.74
C LEU A 58 2.98 -17.56 12.83
N VAL A 59 3.13 -18.41 13.84
CA VAL A 59 4.26 -18.30 14.76
C VAL A 59 5.54 -18.73 14.05
N GLU A 60 6.69 -18.37 14.62
CA GLU A 60 8.00 -18.58 13.98
C GLU A 60 8.24 -20.05 13.62
N ALA A 61 8.00 -20.99 14.53
CA ALA A 61 8.18 -22.42 14.27
C ALA A 61 7.34 -22.91 13.09
N GLU A 62 6.04 -22.56 13.04
CA GLU A 62 5.15 -22.90 11.93
C GLU A 62 5.64 -22.28 10.61
N ALA A 63 6.13 -21.04 10.64
CA ALA A 63 6.63 -20.37 9.44
C ALA A 63 7.89 -21.04 8.89
N LEU A 64 8.83 -21.44 9.76
CA LEU A 64 10.06 -22.14 9.36
C LEU A 64 9.75 -23.49 8.71
N GLU A 65 8.78 -24.24 9.24
CA GLU A 65 8.33 -25.49 8.63
C GLU A 65 7.75 -25.29 7.22
N VAL A 66 6.89 -24.27 7.05
CA VAL A 66 6.31 -23.96 5.74
C VAL A 66 7.38 -23.48 4.76
N TYR A 67 8.37 -22.70 5.20
CA TYR A 67 9.49 -22.31 4.34
C TYR A 67 10.35 -23.50 3.93
N ARG A 68 10.62 -24.44 4.85
CA ARG A 68 11.35 -25.67 4.52
C ARG A 68 10.60 -26.46 3.44
N GLU A 69 9.30 -26.68 3.63
CA GLU A 69 8.46 -27.35 2.64
C GLU A 69 8.50 -26.64 1.27
N ILE A 70 8.42 -25.30 1.24
CA ILE A 70 8.50 -24.52 0.00
C ILE A 70 9.83 -24.77 -0.72
N LEU A 71 10.93 -24.78 0.01
CA LEU A 71 12.28 -24.98 -0.54
C LEU A 71 12.48 -26.42 -1.02
N ASP A 72 12.01 -27.43 -0.26
CA ASP A 72 12.05 -28.84 -0.65
C ASP A 72 11.27 -29.08 -1.96
N ILE A 73 10.08 -28.47 -2.08
CA ILE A 73 9.28 -28.53 -3.31
C ILE A 73 10.01 -27.85 -4.47
N ALA A 74 10.61 -26.69 -4.23
CA ALA A 74 11.36 -25.96 -5.25
C ALA A 74 12.57 -26.78 -5.74
N GLU A 75 13.30 -27.40 -4.82
CA GLU A 75 14.43 -28.27 -5.14
C GLU A 75 14.00 -29.48 -5.98
N ALA A 76 12.91 -30.14 -5.62
CA ALA A 76 12.43 -31.32 -6.33
C ALA A 76 11.85 -31.01 -7.72
N HIS A 77 11.29 -29.81 -7.94
CA HIS A 77 10.41 -29.58 -9.09
C HIS A 77 10.75 -28.37 -9.97
N LEU A 78 11.57 -27.41 -9.55
CA LEU A 78 12.06 -26.36 -10.45
C LEU A 78 13.09 -26.94 -11.42
N LYS A 79 12.82 -26.81 -12.72
CA LYS A 79 13.69 -27.37 -13.77
C LYS A 79 14.67 -26.33 -14.29
N ASP A 80 14.30 -25.06 -14.28
CA ASP A 80 15.22 -23.98 -14.66
C ASP A 80 16.32 -23.84 -13.60
N SER A 81 17.56 -24.12 -14.00
CA SER A 81 18.73 -24.11 -13.11
C SER A 81 18.96 -22.74 -12.47
N GLY A 82 18.81 -21.66 -13.23
CA GLY A 82 18.99 -20.30 -12.73
C GLY A 82 17.92 -19.90 -11.71
N ARG A 83 16.64 -20.16 -11.99
CA ARG A 83 15.56 -19.90 -11.03
C ARG A 83 15.68 -20.78 -9.80
N ARG A 84 16.10 -22.04 -9.97
CA ARG A 84 16.35 -22.95 -8.86
C ARG A 84 17.46 -22.43 -7.96
N GLU A 85 18.60 -22.00 -8.50
CA GLU A 85 19.71 -21.42 -7.73
C GLU A 85 19.27 -20.17 -6.94
N GLU A 86 18.51 -19.27 -7.59
CA GLU A 86 17.98 -18.07 -6.94
C GLU A 86 17.09 -18.39 -5.72
N VAL A 87 16.30 -19.46 -5.79
CA VAL A 87 15.43 -19.90 -4.70
C VAL A 87 16.22 -20.63 -3.62
N LEU A 88 17.09 -21.57 -4.00
CA LEU A 88 17.81 -22.44 -3.06
C LEU A 88 18.98 -21.77 -2.33
N ARG A 89 19.36 -20.54 -2.70
CA ARG A 89 20.28 -19.73 -1.89
C ARG A 89 19.68 -19.29 -0.53
N TRP A 90 18.36 -19.38 -0.39
CA TRP A 90 17.67 -18.99 0.84
C TRP A 90 17.53 -20.17 1.81
N THR A 91 17.60 -19.86 3.09
CA THR A 91 17.18 -20.77 4.18
C THR A 91 15.86 -20.30 4.79
N PRO A 92 15.11 -21.16 5.50
CA PRO A 92 13.94 -20.75 6.26
C PRO A 92 14.18 -19.58 7.22
N GLU A 93 15.33 -19.55 7.88
CA GLU A 93 15.74 -18.51 8.83
C GLU A 93 15.99 -17.19 8.10
N ALA A 94 16.74 -17.22 7.00
CA ALA A 94 16.99 -16.03 6.18
C ALA A 94 15.69 -15.45 5.58
N LEU A 95 14.72 -16.31 5.23
CA LEU A 95 13.40 -15.87 4.76
C LEU A 95 12.55 -15.24 5.87
N SER A 96 12.79 -15.62 7.12
CA SER A 96 12.08 -15.14 8.30
C SER A 96 12.73 -13.92 8.96
N ASP A 97 13.97 -13.60 8.60
CA ASP A 97 14.73 -12.49 9.19
C ASP A 97 14.11 -11.11 8.87
N PRO A 98 13.64 -10.35 9.89
CA PRO A 98 13.08 -9.02 9.69
C PRO A 98 14.15 -7.93 9.58
N THR A 99 15.43 -8.24 9.76
CA THR A 99 16.51 -7.24 9.84
C THR A 99 16.60 -6.36 8.59
N PRO A 100 16.59 -6.89 7.35
CA PRO A 100 16.61 -6.06 6.15
C PRO A 100 15.40 -5.11 6.09
N TYR A 101 14.22 -5.59 6.50
CA TYR A 101 13.02 -4.76 6.54
C TYR A 101 13.14 -3.62 7.54
N ARG A 102 13.62 -3.88 8.76
CA ARG A 102 13.79 -2.86 9.81
C ARG A 102 14.85 -1.81 9.44
N ARG A 103 15.86 -2.19 8.65
CA ARG A 103 16.84 -1.24 8.10
C ARG A 103 16.21 -0.30 7.08
N ALA A 104 15.35 -0.83 6.20
CA ALA A 104 14.66 -0.04 5.19
C ALA A 104 13.56 0.85 5.79
N TYR A 105 12.79 0.32 6.74
CA TYR A 105 11.62 0.96 7.33
C TYR A 105 11.80 1.14 8.83
N THR A 106 12.22 2.34 9.25
CA THR A 106 12.28 2.73 10.67
C THR A 106 10.90 2.60 11.33
N TRP A 107 9.86 2.93 10.59
CA TRP A 107 8.47 2.74 10.98
C TRP A 107 7.79 1.78 10.02
N PRO A 108 7.00 0.81 10.52
CA PRO A 108 6.38 -0.17 9.65
C PRO A 108 5.40 0.49 8.68
N VAL A 109 5.34 -0.05 7.46
CA VAL A 109 4.33 0.32 6.47
C VAL A 109 2.94 -0.05 7.03
N SER A 110 2.12 0.96 7.33
CA SER A 110 0.88 0.75 8.09
C SER A 110 -0.29 0.30 7.23
N ILE A 111 -0.69 1.11 6.24
CA ILE A 111 -1.82 0.82 5.36
C ILE A 111 -1.51 1.25 3.93
N LEU A 112 -1.99 0.44 2.99
CA LEU A 112 -2.01 0.74 1.56
C LEU A 112 -3.43 0.48 1.04
N PRO A 113 -3.91 1.29 0.09
CA PRO A 113 -5.10 0.97 -0.67
C PRO A 113 -4.92 -0.37 -1.42
N PRO A 114 -6.01 -1.14 -1.65
CA PRO A 114 -5.91 -2.48 -2.26
C PRO A 114 -5.20 -2.55 -3.61
N ASP A 115 -5.30 -1.51 -4.44
CA ASP A 115 -4.64 -1.38 -5.74
C ASP A 115 -3.16 -0.97 -5.65
N ALA A 116 -2.69 -0.56 -4.47
CA ALA A 116 -1.31 -0.14 -4.23
C ALA A 116 -0.44 -1.22 -3.55
N TYR A 117 -0.94 -2.44 -3.32
CA TYR A 117 -0.17 -3.49 -2.62
C TYR A 117 1.11 -3.94 -3.31
N LEU A 118 1.23 -3.72 -4.62
CA LEU A 118 2.43 -4.01 -5.40
C LEU A 118 3.30 -2.77 -5.61
N SER A 119 3.01 -1.62 -5.02
CA SER A 119 3.90 -0.45 -5.13
C SER A 119 5.18 -0.64 -4.31
N VAL A 120 6.24 0.06 -4.72
CA VAL A 120 7.36 0.39 -3.83
C VAL A 120 6.86 1.42 -2.83
N VAL A 121 6.98 1.16 -1.54
CA VAL A 121 6.55 2.11 -0.51
C VAL A 121 7.73 2.93 -0.05
N LEU A 122 7.61 4.26 -0.15
CA LEU A 122 8.63 5.20 0.30
C LEU A 122 8.05 6.19 1.31
N GLN A 123 8.69 6.34 2.47
CA GLN A 123 8.26 7.23 3.54
C GLN A 123 8.88 8.62 3.39
N ALA A 124 8.34 9.44 2.48
CA ALA A 124 8.71 10.87 2.36
C ALA A 124 8.37 11.64 3.65
N THR A 125 7.29 11.21 4.30
CA THR A 125 6.90 11.59 5.66
C THR A 125 6.71 10.34 6.51
N THR A 126 6.74 10.51 7.82
CA THR A 126 6.22 9.53 8.79
C THR A 126 4.97 10.08 9.46
N GLY A 127 4.07 9.23 9.94
CA GLY A 127 2.90 9.64 10.73
C GLY A 127 1.79 10.32 9.93
N CYS A 128 0.93 11.08 10.61
CA CYS A 128 -0.22 11.76 10.03
C CYS A 128 -0.33 13.19 10.59
N THR A 129 -0.62 14.19 9.75
CA THR A 129 -0.76 15.59 10.18
C THR A 129 -1.93 15.81 11.15
N TRP A 130 -2.98 14.98 11.07
CA TRP A 130 -4.14 15.08 11.95
C TRP A 130 -4.02 14.18 13.18
N ASN A 131 -3.76 12.88 12.97
CA ASN A 131 -3.58 11.83 13.98
C ASN A 131 -4.59 11.81 15.15
N ARG A 132 -5.82 12.29 14.92
CA ARG A 132 -6.88 12.39 15.94
C ARG A 132 -8.21 11.74 15.53
N CYS A 133 -8.29 11.14 14.34
CA CYS A 133 -9.49 10.43 13.90
C CYS A 133 -9.85 9.33 14.92
N ALA A 134 -11.11 9.26 15.34
CA ALA A 134 -11.55 8.36 16.40
C ALA A 134 -11.39 6.86 16.04
N PHE A 135 -11.30 6.54 14.75
CA PHE A 135 -11.18 5.18 14.24
C PHE A 135 -9.75 4.76 13.87
N CYS A 136 -8.80 5.70 13.79
CA CYS A 136 -7.49 5.44 13.19
C CYS A 136 -6.43 5.20 14.27
N SER A 137 -5.86 3.99 14.30
CA SER A 137 -4.76 3.61 15.18
C SER A 137 -3.41 3.47 14.45
N PHE A 138 -3.36 3.69 13.13
CA PHE A 138 -2.19 3.36 12.31
C PHE A 138 -0.93 4.16 12.58
N TYR A 139 -1.07 5.40 13.07
CA TYR A 139 0.03 6.37 13.18
C TYR A 139 0.18 6.94 14.59
N GLN A 140 -0.53 6.39 15.57
CA GLN A 140 -0.50 6.89 16.96
C GLN A 140 0.85 6.66 17.65
N ASP A 141 1.68 5.78 17.11
CA ASP A 141 3.01 5.42 17.58
C ASP A 141 4.12 6.34 17.03
N ARG A 142 3.82 7.29 16.12
CA ARG A 142 4.82 8.18 15.51
C ARG A 142 4.30 9.59 15.19
N PRO A 143 5.12 10.64 15.37
CA PRO A 143 4.75 11.99 14.99
C PRO A 143 4.77 12.18 13.47
N PHE A 144 4.04 13.19 12.99
CA PHE A 144 4.19 13.67 11.62
C PHE A 144 5.55 14.34 11.43
N GLN A 145 6.40 13.77 10.58
CA GLN A 145 7.72 14.33 10.28
C GLN A 145 8.04 14.17 8.80
N LYS A 146 8.61 15.21 8.21
CA LYS A 146 9.15 15.19 6.85
C LYS A 146 10.60 14.71 6.88
N ARG A 147 10.99 13.82 5.96
CA ARG A 147 12.40 13.48 5.75
C ARG A 147 13.14 14.62 5.04
N SER A 148 14.42 14.83 5.38
CA SER A 148 15.30 15.64 4.53
C SER A 148 15.55 14.93 3.18
N PRO A 149 15.92 15.65 2.11
CA PRO A 149 16.26 15.01 0.84
C PRO A 149 17.34 13.91 0.97
N GLY A 150 18.38 14.15 1.77
CA GLY A 150 19.42 13.14 2.03
C GLY A 150 18.88 11.89 2.75
N ALA A 151 18.12 12.08 3.83
CA ALA A 151 17.54 10.96 4.57
C ALA A 151 16.45 10.21 3.77
N PHE A 152 15.84 10.85 2.78
CA PHE A 152 14.93 10.21 1.85
C PHE A 152 15.69 9.39 0.79
N ARG A 153 16.78 9.91 0.23
CA ARG A 153 17.67 9.16 -0.68
C ARG A 153 18.20 7.88 -0.03
N GLU A 154 18.72 7.97 1.19
CA GLU A 154 19.14 6.78 1.95
C GLU A 154 18.00 5.78 2.15
N HIS A 155 16.78 6.26 2.38
CA HIS A 155 15.61 5.39 2.52
C HIS A 155 15.27 4.69 1.20
N VAL A 156 15.32 5.40 0.07
CA VAL A 156 15.13 4.83 -1.27
C VAL A 156 16.15 3.71 -1.53
N GLU A 157 17.42 3.96 -1.23
CA GLU A 157 18.51 2.98 -1.37
C GLU A 157 18.24 1.72 -0.52
N ARG A 158 17.94 1.88 0.76
CA ARG A 158 17.64 0.73 1.65
C ARG A 158 16.39 -0.05 1.22
N VAL A 159 15.38 0.62 0.67
CA VAL A 159 14.19 -0.06 0.12
C VAL A 159 14.55 -0.83 -1.15
N LEU A 160 15.40 -0.28 -2.01
CA LEU A 160 15.91 -0.98 -3.19
C LEU A 160 16.76 -2.20 -2.81
N GLU A 161 17.63 -2.08 -1.82
CA GLU A 161 18.41 -3.19 -1.27
C GLU A 161 17.50 -4.29 -0.72
N LEU A 162 16.50 -3.92 0.09
CA LEU A 162 15.49 -4.85 0.59
C LEU A 162 14.77 -5.57 -0.55
N LEU A 163 14.42 -4.87 -1.63
CA LEU A 163 13.67 -5.45 -2.73
C LEU A 163 14.54 -6.26 -3.70
N GLY A 164 15.82 -5.92 -3.87
CA GLY A 164 16.70 -6.49 -4.90
C GLY A 164 16.02 -6.53 -6.27
N ARG A 165 16.26 -7.59 -7.04
CA ARG A 165 15.56 -7.85 -8.32
C ARG A 165 14.06 -8.14 -8.16
N GLY A 166 13.60 -8.46 -6.94
CA GLY A 166 12.18 -8.54 -6.59
C GLY A 166 11.44 -7.21 -6.82
N ARG A 167 12.18 -6.11 -7.01
CA ARG A 167 11.68 -4.84 -7.54
C ARG A 167 10.90 -4.97 -8.86
N LEU A 168 11.19 -5.96 -9.70
CA LEU A 168 10.51 -6.19 -10.97
C LEU A 168 9.02 -6.59 -10.80
N LEU A 169 8.63 -7.09 -9.63
CA LEU A 169 7.23 -7.35 -9.29
C LEU A 169 6.43 -6.07 -9.00
N ARG A 170 7.12 -4.94 -8.76
CA ARG A 170 6.48 -3.72 -8.30
C ARG A 170 5.87 -2.94 -9.46
N ARG A 171 4.82 -2.17 -9.15
CA ARG A 171 3.97 -1.47 -10.13
C ARG A 171 3.72 -0.03 -9.68
N GLY A 172 4.78 0.78 -9.65
CA GLY A 172 4.69 2.16 -9.19
C GLY A 172 5.25 2.39 -7.79
N VAL A 173 5.12 3.64 -7.35
CA VAL A 173 5.62 4.13 -6.06
C VAL A 173 4.47 4.69 -5.24
N PHE A 174 4.35 4.24 -4.00
CA PHE A 174 3.42 4.78 -3.03
C PHE A 174 4.18 5.59 -1.98
N LEU A 175 3.87 6.87 -1.87
CA LEU A 175 4.34 7.71 -0.77
C LEU A 175 3.58 7.32 0.49
N GLY A 176 4.25 6.53 1.33
CA GLY A 176 3.70 5.88 2.51
C GLY A 176 3.40 6.83 3.67
N ASP A 177 2.93 6.21 4.76
CA ASP A 177 2.37 6.88 5.92
C ASP A 177 1.11 7.72 5.60
N GLY A 178 0.60 8.47 6.56
CA GLY A 178 -0.79 8.93 6.55
C GLY A 178 -1.09 10.11 5.65
N ASN A 179 -0.09 10.88 5.21
CA ASN A 179 -0.36 12.15 4.54
C ASN A 179 0.84 12.82 3.84
N ALA A 180 1.62 12.09 3.06
CA ALA A 180 2.80 12.65 2.41
C ALA A 180 2.49 13.85 1.48
N LEU A 181 1.33 13.88 0.84
CA LEU A 181 0.93 14.93 -0.10
C LEU A 181 0.51 16.25 0.58
N ALA A 182 0.46 16.29 1.92
CA ALA A 182 0.25 17.53 2.66
C ALA A 182 1.41 18.53 2.53
N LEU A 183 2.61 18.03 2.23
CA LEU A 183 3.80 18.84 2.05
C LEU A 183 3.62 19.89 0.94
N GLY A 184 4.23 21.07 1.12
CA GLY A 184 4.35 22.09 0.08
C GLY A 184 5.61 21.91 -0.76
N GLU A 185 6.25 23.01 -1.16
CA GLU A 185 7.52 23.03 -1.91
C GLU A 185 8.56 21.98 -1.46
N PRO A 186 8.72 21.65 -0.16
CA PRO A 186 9.67 20.61 0.25
C PRO A 186 9.39 19.19 -0.28
N LEU A 187 8.21 18.91 -0.85
CA LEU A 187 7.89 17.63 -1.49
C LEU A 187 8.62 17.44 -2.83
N LEU A 188 8.88 18.53 -3.53
CA LEU A 188 9.38 18.51 -4.91
C LEU A 188 10.73 17.79 -5.05
N PRO A 189 11.77 18.09 -4.26
CA PRO A 189 13.03 17.34 -4.36
C PRO A 189 12.86 15.85 -4.03
N LEU A 190 11.85 15.48 -3.22
CA LEU A 190 11.56 14.07 -2.92
C LEU A 190 10.90 13.38 -4.12
N LEU A 191 9.97 14.05 -4.82
CA LEU A 191 9.38 13.53 -6.05
C LEU A 191 10.38 13.47 -7.21
N GLU A 192 11.28 14.45 -7.30
CA GLU A 192 12.38 14.44 -8.28
C GLU A 192 13.28 13.23 -8.05
N GLU A 193 13.63 12.93 -6.80
CA GLU A 193 14.35 11.70 -6.45
C GLU A 193 13.60 10.46 -6.91
N VAL A 194 12.30 10.34 -6.58
CA VAL A 194 11.47 9.22 -7.01
C VAL A 194 11.47 9.08 -8.53
N ARG A 195 11.32 10.18 -9.28
CA ARG A 195 11.30 10.17 -10.74
C ARG A 195 12.64 9.78 -11.36
N GLN A 196 13.75 10.18 -10.73
CA GLN A 196 15.09 9.78 -11.16
C GLN A 196 15.32 8.28 -10.92
N THR A 197 14.90 7.77 -9.77
CA THR A 197 15.07 6.35 -9.41
C THR A 197 14.09 5.43 -10.15
N PHE A 198 12.87 5.89 -10.38
CA PHE A 198 11.77 5.10 -10.94
C PHE A 198 11.16 5.80 -12.17
N PRO A 199 11.93 5.96 -13.25
CA PRO A 199 11.51 6.73 -14.42
C PRO A 199 10.24 6.13 -15.05
N GLY A 200 9.23 6.99 -15.25
CA GLY A 200 7.96 6.62 -15.88
C GLY A 200 6.97 5.87 -14.97
N GLU A 201 7.35 5.53 -13.74
CA GLU A 201 6.47 4.82 -12.84
C GLU A 201 5.45 5.76 -12.16
N PRO A 202 4.18 5.34 -12.01
CA PRO A 202 3.16 6.19 -11.40
C PRO A 202 3.44 6.36 -9.91
N ILE A 203 3.33 7.62 -9.45
CA ILE A 203 3.41 7.97 -8.03
C ILE A 203 1.99 8.09 -7.47
N LEU A 204 1.82 7.52 -6.29
CA LEU A 204 0.58 7.43 -5.54
C LEU A 204 0.77 7.96 -4.12
N GLY A 205 -0.27 8.46 -3.47
CA GLY A 205 -0.16 8.82 -2.05
C GLY A 205 -1.47 9.28 -1.41
N PHE A 206 -1.49 9.30 -0.07
CA PHE A 206 -2.60 9.84 0.70
C PHE A 206 -2.55 11.36 0.80
N LEU A 207 -3.74 11.97 0.78
CA LEU A 207 -3.97 13.39 1.03
C LEU A 207 -5.20 13.56 1.93
N ASP A 208 -5.06 14.35 2.98
CA ASP A 208 -6.20 14.81 3.77
C ASP A 208 -6.98 15.95 3.06
N LEU A 209 -8.28 16.07 3.36
CA LEU A 209 -9.13 17.11 2.77
C LEU A 209 -8.67 18.54 3.10
N PHE A 210 -8.39 18.84 4.37
CA PHE A 210 -8.20 20.19 4.88
C PHE A 210 -6.88 20.85 4.45
N THR A 211 -5.81 20.06 4.27
CA THR A 211 -4.54 20.54 3.70
C THR A 211 -4.65 20.63 2.19
N GLY A 212 -5.36 19.68 1.55
CA GLY A 212 -5.60 19.71 0.11
C GLY A 212 -6.33 20.98 -0.33
N LEU A 213 -7.35 21.41 0.42
CA LEU A 213 -8.14 22.61 0.16
C LEU A 213 -7.33 23.91 0.15
N LYS A 214 -6.16 23.94 0.81
CA LYS A 214 -5.28 25.10 0.85
C LYS A 214 -4.42 25.24 -0.42
N LYS A 215 -4.43 24.25 -1.31
CA LYS A 215 -3.58 24.21 -2.51
C LYS A 215 -4.37 24.64 -3.74
N LYS A 216 -3.71 25.39 -4.62
CA LYS A 216 -4.26 25.77 -5.93
C LYS A 216 -4.08 24.65 -6.95
N VAL A 217 -4.86 24.66 -8.03
CA VAL A 217 -4.73 23.70 -9.15
C VAL A 217 -3.30 23.65 -9.70
N SER A 218 -2.63 24.80 -9.82
CA SER A 218 -1.23 24.88 -10.28
C SER A 218 -0.25 24.06 -9.43
N TRP A 219 -0.51 23.89 -8.13
CA TRP A 219 0.28 23.01 -7.28
C TRP A 219 0.13 21.54 -7.70
N TRP A 220 -1.11 21.10 -7.93
CA TRP A 220 -1.41 19.72 -8.33
C TRP A 220 -0.88 19.40 -9.72
N LEU A 221 -0.97 20.35 -10.66
CA LEU A 221 -0.35 20.24 -11.99
C LEU A 221 1.15 20.02 -11.89
N ARG A 222 1.84 20.79 -11.04
CA ARG A 222 3.29 20.62 -10.80
C ARG A 222 3.63 19.23 -10.26
N LEU A 223 2.82 18.67 -9.35
CA LEU A 223 3.05 17.30 -8.86
C LEU A 223 2.76 16.26 -9.94
N TRP A 224 1.76 16.50 -10.79
CA TRP A 224 1.44 15.64 -11.93
C TRP A 224 2.60 15.60 -12.94
N GLU A 225 3.23 16.74 -13.25
CA GLU A 225 4.44 16.81 -14.10
C GLU A 225 5.62 16.02 -13.52
N LEU A 226 5.68 15.90 -12.19
CA LEU A 226 6.69 15.10 -11.48
C LEU A 226 6.33 13.62 -11.34
N GLY A 227 5.20 13.17 -11.90
CA GLY A 227 4.82 11.75 -11.95
C GLY A 227 3.72 11.33 -10.97
N LEU A 228 3.14 12.26 -10.19
CA LEU A 228 1.94 11.97 -9.41
C LEU A 228 0.79 11.61 -10.35
N ARG A 229 0.14 10.47 -10.10
CA ARG A 229 -0.98 10.00 -10.94
C ARG A 229 -2.24 9.73 -10.14
N ARG A 230 -2.11 9.27 -8.88
CA ARG A 230 -3.28 8.97 -8.05
C ARG A 230 -3.17 9.53 -6.63
N VAL A 231 -4.25 10.14 -6.17
CA VAL A 231 -4.40 10.68 -4.81
C VAL A 231 -5.52 9.93 -4.08
N TYR A 232 -5.22 9.41 -2.90
CA TYR A 232 -6.22 8.77 -2.06
C TYR A 232 -6.70 9.73 -0.99
N ILE A 233 -8.01 9.90 -0.90
CA ILE A 233 -8.68 10.81 0.02
C ILE A 233 -9.62 10.00 0.89
N GLY A 234 -9.42 10.12 2.20
CA GLY A 234 -10.42 9.68 3.16
C GLY A 234 -11.60 10.63 3.15
N LEU A 235 -12.72 10.24 2.53
CA LEU A 235 -13.99 10.95 2.68
C LEU A 235 -14.69 10.48 3.96
N GLU A 236 -14.58 9.19 4.27
CA GLU A 236 -15.20 8.43 5.36
C GLU A 236 -16.72 8.41 5.33
N THR A 237 -17.36 9.56 5.20
CA THR A 237 -18.81 9.74 5.17
C THR A 237 -19.21 11.04 4.46
N GLY A 238 -20.36 11.03 3.81
CA GLY A 238 -21.05 12.22 3.30
C GLY A 238 -21.87 12.96 4.37
N HIS A 239 -22.06 12.39 5.56
CA HIS A 239 -22.92 12.92 6.61
C HIS A 239 -22.12 13.70 7.66
N ALA A 240 -22.38 15.01 7.79
CA ALA A 240 -21.58 15.90 8.62
C ALA A 240 -21.57 15.55 10.13
N PRO A 241 -22.70 15.20 10.77
CA PRO A 241 -22.70 14.72 12.15
C PRO A 241 -21.84 13.47 12.38
N LEU A 242 -21.83 12.54 11.41
CA LEU A 242 -20.96 11.35 11.50
C LEU A 242 -19.50 11.72 11.30
N LEU A 243 -19.18 12.65 10.39
CA LEU A 243 -17.79 13.13 10.21
C LEU A 243 -17.24 13.73 11.52
N ALA A 244 -18.06 14.51 12.22
CA ALA A 244 -17.74 15.07 13.53
C ALA A 244 -17.54 13.97 14.60
N LEU A 245 -18.41 12.95 14.63
CA LEU A 245 -18.27 11.79 15.52
C LEU A 245 -16.94 11.05 15.27
N LEU A 246 -16.51 10.93 14.02
CA LEU A 246 -15.21 10.33 13.64
C LEU A 246 -14.02 11.23 13.98
N ASN A 247 -14.26 12.40 14.58
CA ASN A 247 -13.27 13.42 14.92
C ASN A 247 -12.41 13.82 13.72
N LYS A 248 -13.05 14.01 12.56
CA LYS A 248 -12.40 14.47 11.33
C LYS A 248 -12.80 15.93 11.06
N PRO A 249 -11.85 16.82 10.76
CA PRO A 249 -12.15 18.24 10.65
C PRO A 249 -12.86 18.54 9.33
N GLY A 250 -13.60 19.65 9.33
CA GLY A 250 -14.26 20.18 8.13
C GLY A 250 -15.66 19.62 7.90
N HIS A 251 -16.12 19.73 6.66
CA HIS A 251 -17.45 19.28 6.23
C HIS A 251 -17.34 18.39 4.98
N PRO A 252 -18.11 17.30 4.84
CA PRO A 252 -17.96 16.37 3.71
C PRO A 252 -18.04 17.03 2.34
N ARG A 253 -18.94 18.01 2.18
CA ARG A 253 -19.11 18.77 0.92
C ARG A 253 -17.88 19.55 0.48
N GLU A 254 -16.93 19.85 1.37
CA GLU A 254 -15.66 20.49 0.98
C GLU A 254 -14.86 19.61 0.01
N ALA A 255 -15.06 18.29 0.03
CA ALA A 255 -14.46 17.36 -0.93
C ALA A 255 -14.75 17.75 -2.39
N LEU A 256 -15.90 18.37 -2.70
CA LEU A 256 -16.23 18.80 -4.06
C LEU A 256 -15.17 19.74 -4.65
N SER A 257 -14.73 20.73 -3.86
CA SER A 257 -13.76 21.72 -4.33
C SER A 257 -12.37 21.11 -4.53
N LEU A 258 -11.95 20.24 -3.61
CA LEU A 258 -10.66 19.56 -3.70
C LEU A 258 -10.65 18.58 -4.88
N VAL A 259 -11.69 17.75 -5.01
CA VAL A 259 -11.81 16.77 -6.10
C VAL A 259 -11.78 17.48 -7.45
N ARG A 260 -12.56 18.56 -7.64
CA ARG A 260 -12.52 19.35 -8.88
C ARG A 260 -11.11 19.85 -9.20
N SER A 261 -10.41 20.41 -8.21
CA SER A 261 -9.04 20.89 -8.38
C SER A 261 -8.05 19.78 -8.78
N LEU A 262 -8.19 18.59 -8.20
CA LEU A 262 -7.35 17.44 -8.52
C LEU A 262 -7.66 16.89 -9.92
N LYS A 263 -8.94 16.84 -10.31
CA LYS A 263 -9.36 16.40 -11.64
C LYS A 263 -8.91 17.37 -12.73
N GLU A 264 -8.98 18.68 -12.48
CA GLU A 264 -8.47 19.72 -13.39
C GLU A 264 -6.96 19.56 -13.64
N ALA A 265 -6.22 19.10 -12.63
CA ALA A 265 -4.81 18.76 -12.76
C ALA A 265 -4.52 17.40 -13.44
N GLY A 266 -5.55 16.67 -13.87
CA GLY A 266 -5.41 15.37 -14.53
C GLY A 266 -5.13 14.19 -13.59
N LEU A 267 -5.37 14.34 -12.28
CA LEU A 267 -5.15 13.27 -11.29
C LEU A 267 -6.34 12.30 -11.23
N SER A 268 -6.03 11.02 -11.00
CA SER A 268 -7.01 10.01 -10.63
C SER A 268 -7.13 9.95 -9.10
N LEU A 269 -8.27 9.51 -8.59
CA LEU A 269 -8.60 9.51 -7.18
C LEU A 269 -8.90 8.11 -6.66
N GLY A 270 -8.54 7.87 -5.41
CA GLY A 270 -9.10 6.80 -4.59
C GLY A 270 -9.92 7.42 -3.46
N VAL A 271 -11.24 7.33 -3.53
CA VAL A 271 -12.14 7.88 -2.50
C VAL A 271 -12.46 6.78 -1.50
N ILE A 272 -12.12 6.98 -0.22
CA ILE A 272 -12.35 5.99 0.84
C ILE A 272 -13.60 6.39 1.62
N LEU A 273 -14.55 5.46 1.73
CA LEU A 273 -15.78 5.55 2.54
C LEU A 273 -15.80 4.43 3.58
N MET A 274 -16.15 4.77 4.82
CA MET A 274 -16.25 3.81 5.91
C MET A 274 -17.66 3.23 5.99
N VAL A 275 -17.83 1.96 5.70
CA VAL A 275 -19.11 1.26 5.85
C VAL A 275 -19.28 0.86 7.32
N GLY A 276 -20.48 1.02 7.88
CA GLY A 276 -20.76 0.68 9.29
C GLY A 276 -20.31 1.73 10.31
N ALA A 277 -19.59 2.77 9.91
CA ALA A 277 -19.22 3.88 10.79
C ALA A 277 -20.46 4.53 11.43
N GLY A 278 -20.40 4.75 12.75
CA GLY A 278 -21.52 5.27 13.55
C GLY A 278 -22.61 4.25 13.89
N GLY A 279 -22.55 3.03 13.34
CA GLY A 279 -23.54 1.98 13.61
C GLY A 279 -24.94 2.31 13.11
N VAL A 280 -25.94 1.60 13.64
CA VAL A 280 -27.35 1.66 13.18
C VAL A 280 -27.92 3.08 13.26
N ALA A 281 -27.55 3.85 14.29
CA ALA A 281 -28.05 5.21 14.51
C ALA A 281 -27.74 6.17 13.35
N TYR A 282 -26.63 5.96 12.63
CA TYR A 282 -26.20 6.81 11.52
C TYR A 282 -26.42 6.17 10.15
N ALA A 283 -26.83 4.90 10.08
CA ALA A 283 -26.80 4.10 8.86
C ALA A 283 -27.58 4.73 7.69
N GLU A 284 -28.82 5.19 7.92
CA GLU A 284 -29.65 5.75 6.86
C GLU A 284 -29.10 7.07 6.33
N ALA A 285 -28.78 8.01 7.23
CA ALA A 285 -28.25 9.32 6.86
C ALA A 285 -26.87 9.19 6.20
N HIS A 286 -25.99 8.36 6.75
CA HIS A 286 -24.68 8.05 6.16
C HIS A 286 -24.81 7.52 4.73
N ARG A 287 -25.67 6.51 4.51
CA ARG A 287 -25.89 5.95 3.17
C ARG A 287 -26.42 7.00 2.21
N ARG A 288 -27.52 7.67 2.56
CA ARG A 288 -28.20 8.65 1.71
C ARG A 288 -27.30 9.81 1.33
N GLU A 289 -26.63 10.42 2.31
CA GLU A 289 -25.82 11.62 2.09
C GLU A 289 -24.47 11.30 1.45
N SER A 290 -23.86 10.14 1.74
CA SER A 290 -22.67 9.68 1.03
C SER A 290 -22.97 9.41 -0.45
N LEU A 291 -24.08 8.74 -0.77
CA LEU A 291 -24.49 8.50 -2.15
C LEU A 291 -24.78 9.81 -2.90
N ALA A 292 -25.50 10.73 -2.26
CA ALA A 292 -25.80 12.04 -2.84
C ALA A 292 -24.51 12.82 -3.14
N LEU A 293 -23.58 12.91 -2.18
CA LEU A 293 -22.30 13.59 -2.39
C LEU A 293 -21.45 12.92 -3.47
N MET A 294 -21.37 11.59 -3.48
CA MET A 294 -20.61 10.85 -4.51
C MET A 294 -21.14 11.10 -5.92
N ALA A 295 -22.46 11.21 -6.09
CA ALA A 295 -23.06 11.53 -7.40
C ALA A 295 -22.68 12.93 -7.92
N GLU A 296 -22.29 13.85 -7.04
CA GLU A 296 -21.82 15.19 -7.40
C GLU A 296 -20.31 15.26 -7.70
N LEU A 297 -19.53 14.24 -7.31
CA LEU A 297 -18.09 14.21 -7.55
C LEU A 297 -17.82 13.93 -9.05
N PRO A 298 -16.95 14.70 -9.73
CA PRO A 298 -16.59 14.47 -11.14
C PRO A 298 -15.62 13.30 -11.30
N LEU A 299 -16.03 12.11 -10.85
CA LEU A 299 -15.27 10.87 -10.96
C LEU A 299 -15.40 10.29 -12.36
N GLY A 300 -14.31 9.76 -12.90
CA GLY A 300 -14.22 9.05 -14.17
C GLY A 300 -13.74 7.61 -14.01
N LYS A 301 -13.52 6.93 -15.14
CA LYS A 301 -13.18 5.49 -15.21
C LYS A 301 -11.90 5.07 -14.47
N GLU A 302 -10.96 5.99 -14.28
CA GLU A 302 -9.70 5.72 -13.58
C GLU A 302 -9.84 5.92 -12.07
N ASP A 303 -10.93 6.51 -11.59
CA ASP A 303 -11.15 6.74 -10.16
C ASP A 303 -11.71 5.48 -9.50
N VAL A 304 -11.35 5.25 -8.23
CA VAL A 304 -11.78 4.08 -7.46
C VAL A 304 -12.46 4.51 -6.18
N ILE A 305 -13.58 3.88 -5.85
CA ILE A 305 -14.28 4.04 -4.57
C ILE A 305 -13.95 2.83 -3.70
N TYR A 306 -13.31 3.08 -2.56
CA TYR A 306 -13.00 2.07 -1.56
C TYR A 306 -14.04 2.07 -0.46
N LEU A 307 -14.74 0.95 -0.32
CA LEU A 307 -15.60 0.68 0.81
C LEU A 307 -14.76 0.01 1.90
N SER A 308 -14.35 0.78 2.90
CA SER A 308 -13.64 0.29 4.08
C SER A 308 -14.66 -0.20 5.12
N PRO A 309 -14.73 -1.51 5.39
CA PRO A 309 -15.66 -2.06 6.39
C PRO A 309 -15.26 -1.72 7.83
#